data_AF-A0A7K1DN65-F1
#
_entry.id   AF-A0A7K1DN65-F1
#
_cell.length_a   1.000
_cell.length_b   1.000
_cell.length_c   1.000
_cell.angle_alpha   90.00
_cell.angle_beta   90.00
_cell.angle_gamma   90.00
#
_symmetry.space_group_name_H-M   'P 1'
#
loop_
_entity.id
_entity.type
_entity.pdbx_description
1 polymer ?
#
loop_
_entity_poly.entity_id
_entity_poly.type
_entity_poly.pdbx_seq_one_letter_code
_entity_poly.pdbx_strand_id
1 'polypeptide(L)'
;MTTLPTTTASVTAEWLTTTLRSSGAITAATSVATVEAQNMGAGIGFMGEVGRLAATYSGGDGPALIICKIPTQDPMIRGMLGPARVFEREARFYVEIAPQLSVVPQAYSVSAEYDTDNYVLLLQDLGHLRVGDQSVGVNAKDAMNALKTVARLHAEFWESSR
;
A
#
# COMPACT_ATOMS: atom_id res chain seq x y z
N MET A 1 1.92 21.89 -6.35
CA MET A 1 2.18 20.50 -5.91
C MET A 1 1.51 20.34 -4.57
N THR A 2 0.62 19.36 -4.43
CA THR A 2 -0.04 19.06 -3.16
C THR A 2 0.93 18.22 -2.32
N THR A 3 1.28 18.71 -1.13
CA THR A 3 2.21 18.03 -0.20
C THR A 3 1.72 16.62 0.12
N LEU A 4 2.64 15.65 0.20
CA LEU A 4 2.29 14.29 0.61
C LEU A 4 1.82 14.24 2.08
N PRO A 5 0.74 13.51 2.38
CA PRO A 5 0.35 13.18 3.74
C PRO A 5 1.49 12.50 4.50
N THR A 6 1.72 12.92 5.74
CA THR A 6 2.72 12.33 6.64
C THR A 6 2.12 11.40 7.69
N THR A 7 0.80 11.39 7.81
CA THR A 7 0.01 10.46 8.62
C THR A 7 -1.25 10.04 7.86
N THR A 8 -1.80 8.88 8.20
CA THR A 8 -3.04 8.37 7.59
C THR A 8 -4.23 9.28 7.90
N ALA A 9 -4.25 9.89 9.08
CA ALA A 9 -5.26 10.86 9.48
C ALA A 9 -5.18 12.19 8.71
N SER A 10 -4.01 12.55 8.16
CA SER A 10 -3.83 13.76 7.34
C SER A 10 -4.27 13.59 5.89
N VAL A 11 -4.69 12.38 5.48
CA VAL A 11 -5.21 12.13 4.13
C VAL A 11 -6.55 12.83 3.96
N THR A 12 -6.62 13.80 3.05
CA THR A 12 -7.85 14.54 2.74
C THR A 12 -8.57 13.96 1.53
N ALA A 13 -9.88 14.21 1.43
CA ALA A 13 -10.68 13.81 0.27
C ALA A 13 -10.17 14.46 -1.03
N GLU A 14 -9.70 15.70 -0.97
CA GLU A 14 -9.12 16.42 -2.11
C GLU A 14 -7.82 15.76 -2.60
N TRP A 15 -6.90 15.48 -1.67
CA TRP A 15 -5.65 14.80 -1.99
C TRP A 15 -5.91 13.40 -2.55
N LEU A 16 -6.80 12.64 -1.91
CA LEU A 16 -7.14 11.28 -2.36
C LEU A 16 -7.84 11.29 -3.72
N THR A 17 -8.72 12.26 -3.99
CA THR A 17 -9.34 12.45 -5.31
C THR A 17 -8.29 12.66 -6.39
N THR A 18 -7.37 13.60 -6.17
CA THR A 18 -6.31 13.92 -7.14
C THR A 18 -5.42 12.70 -7.39
N THR A 19 -5.06 12.01 -6.32
CA THR A 19 -4.18 10.84 -6.36
C THR A 19 -4.82 9.67 -7.12
N LEU A 20 -6.07 9.31 -6.80
CA LEU A 20 -6.79 8.21 -7.47
C LEU A 20 -7.15 8.53 -8.92
N ARG A 21 -7.41 9.80 -9.26
CA ARG A 21 -7.59 10.20 -10.67
C ARG A 21 -6.30 10.07 -11.47
N SER A 22 -5.19 10.53 -10.89
CA SER A 22 -3.89 10.52 -11.57
C SER A 22 -3.40 9.11 -11.89
N SER A 23 -3.76 8.14 -11.06
CA SER A 23 -3.46 6.72 -11.30
C SER A 23 -4.50 5.99 -12.16
N GLY A 24 -5.64 6.62 -12.46
CA GLY A 24 -6.75 5.99 -13.16
C GLY A 24 -7.62 5.06 -12.30
N ALA A 25 -7.43 5.03 -10.98
CA ALA A 25 -8.25 4.25 -10.06
C ALA A 25 -9.71 4.76 -9.95
N ILE A 26 -9.96 6.03 -10.27
CA ILE A 26 -11.29 6.61 -10.46
C ILE A 26 -11.33 7.50 -11.69
N THR A 27 -12.51 7.74 -12.25
CA THR A 27 -12.67 8.58 -13.45
C THR A 27 -12.55 10.08 -13.14
N ALA A 28 -12.37 10.89 -14.19
CA ALA A 28 -12.37 12.35 -14.07
C ALA A 28 -13.70 12.92 -13.52
N ALA A 29 -14.82 12.22 -13.71
CA ALA A 29 -16.14 12.63 -13.20
C ALA A 29 -16.33 12.28 -11.72
N THR A 30 -15.52 11.37 -11.17
CA THR A 30 -15.65 10.84 -9.82
C THR A 30 -14.75 11.59 -8.84
N SER A 31 -15.25 11.97 -7.68
CA SER A 31 -14.46 12.54 -6.57
C SER A 31 -14.72 11.81 -5.27
N VAL A 32 -13.73 11.77 -4.38
CA VAL A 32 -13.92 11.30 -3.01
C VAL A 32 -14.80 12.31 -2.28
N ALA A 33 -15.93 11.86 -1.74
CA ALA A 33 -16.86 12.68 -0.97
C ALA A 33 -16.44 12.74 0.51
N THR A 34 -16.15 11.58 1.10
CA THR A 34 -15.58 11.49 2.46
C THR A 34 -14.44 10.48 2.48
N VAL A 35 -13.49 10.70 3.39
CA VAL A 35 -12.44 9.74 3.73
C VAL A 35 -12.26 9.71 5.23
N GLU A 36 -12.21 8.52 5.81
CA GLU A 36 -11.99 8.31 7.24
C GLU A 36 -10.87 7.30 7.45
N ALA A 37 -9.85 7.69 8.22
CA ALA A 37 -8.79 6.78 8.62
C ALA A 37 -9.28 5.90 9.78
N GLN A 38 -9.36 4.59 9.55
CA GLN A 38 -9.71 3.59 10.55
C GLN A 38 -8.44 3.10 11.26
N ASN A 39 -8.44 3.19 12.58
CA ASN A 39 -7.40 2.60 13.41
C ASN A 39 -7.46 1.07 13.33
N MET A 40 -6.46 0.45 12.72
CA MET A 40 -6.40 -1.00 12.55
C MET A 40 -5.86 -1.77 13.77
N GLY A 41 -5.86 -1.18 14.97
CA GLY A 41 -5.38 -1.82 16.22
C GLY A 41 -3.86 -2.03 16.31
N ALA A 42 -3.19 -2.31 15.19
CA ALA A 42 -1.73 -2.28 15.02
C ALA A 42 -1.21 -0.88 14.59
N GLY A 43 -2.04 0.16 14.76
CA GLY A 43 -1.79 1.52 14.30
C GLY A 43 -0.44 2.05 14.79
N ILE A 44 0.35 2.55 13.84
CA ILE A 44 1.76 2.96 14.00
C ILE A 44 2.65 1.75 14.32
N GLY A 45 3.11 1.07 13.27
CA GLY A 45 4.21 0.12 13.38
C GLY A 45 5.55 0.86 13.49
N PHE A 46 6.60 0.16 13.93
CA PHE A 46 7.95 0.71 14.03
C PHE A 46 8.40 1.43 12.75
N MET A 47 8.07 0.86 11.58
CA MET A 47 8.49 1.41 10.28
C MET A 47 7.59 2.53 9.74
N GLY A 48 6.40 2.75 10.32
CA GLY A 48 5.44 3.74 9.84
C GLY A 48 3.98 3.37 10.08
N GLU A 49 3.10 4.19 9.54
CA GLU A 49 1.66 3.98 9.60
C GLU A 49 1.18 3.05 8.49
N VAL A 50 0.43 2.03 8.88
CA VAL A 50 -0.40 1.23 7.98
C VAL A 50 -1.83 1.39 8.48
N GLY A 51 -2.64 2.14 7.75
CA GLY A 51 -4.02 2.43 8.10
C GLY A 51 -4.97 2.01 6.99
N ARG A 52 -6.23 1.74 7.34
CA ARG A 52 -7.30 1.53 6.37
C ARG A 52 -8.06 2.84 6.23
N LEU A 53 -8.20 3.33 5.00
CA LEU A 53 -9.05 4.47 4.67
C LEU A 53 -10.40 3.93 4.18
N ALA A 54 -11.48 4.38 4.79
CA ALA A 54 -12.83 4.20 4.28
C ALA A 54 -13.21 5.42 3.45
N ALA A 55 -13.55 5.23 2.18
CA ALA A 55 -13.87 6.30 1.26
C ALA A 55 -15.27 6.15 0.67
N THR A 56 -15.97 7.28 0.53
CA THR A 56 -17.20 7.37 -0.26
C THR A 56 -16.96 8.28 -1.46
N TYR A 57 -17.80 8.17 -2.50
CA TYR A 57 -17.59 8.85 -3.77
C TYR A 57 -18.84 9.58 -4.25
N SER A 58 -18.62 10.66 -5.00
CA SER A 58 -19.64 11.40 -5.75
C SER A 58 -19.32 11.34 -7.24
N GLY A 59 -20.36 11.23 -8.08
CA GLY A 59 -20.24 11.22 -9.55
C GLY A 59 -19.80 9.89 -10.17
N GLY A 60 -19.53 8.86 -9.35
CA GLY A 60 -19.23 7.49 -9.78
C GLY A 60 -18.68 6.66 -8.63
N ASP A 61 -18.10 5.49 -8.95
CA ASP A 61 -17.58 4.53 -7.98
C ASP A 61 -16.05 4.57 -7.87
N GLY A 62 -15.55 4.03 -6.76
CA GLY A 62 -14.12 3.85 -6.49
C GLY A 62 -13.90 2.85 -5.35
N PRO A 63 -12.63 2.59 -4.97
CA PRO A 63 -12.32 1.63 -3.91
C PRO A 63 -12.83 2.11 -2.54
N ALA A 64 -13.85 1.42 -2.01
CA ALA A 64 -14.47 1.77 -0.73
C ALA A 64 -13.51 1.65 0.47
N LEU A 65 -12.59 0.68 0.42
CA LEU A 65 -11.56 0.46 1.43
C LEU A 65 -10.18 0.44 0.77
N ILE A 66 -9.26 1.20 1.33
CA ILE A 66 -7.91 1.39 0.80
C ILE A 66 -6.92 1.20 1.96
N ILE A 67 -5.88 0.41 1.76
CA ILE A 67 -4.73 0.39 2.69
C ILE A 67 -3.81 1.55 2.33
N CYS A 68 -3.52 2.42 3.29
CA CYS A 68 -2.57 3.51 3.17
C CYS A 68 -1.33 3.20 4.01
N LYS A 69 -0.18 3.16 3.35
CA LYS A 69 1.13 3.00 4.01
C LYS A 69 1.93 4.29 3.89
N ILE A 70 2.36 4.80 5.04
CA ILE A 70 3.17 6.02 5.14
C ILE A 70 4.36 5.72 6.06
N PRO A 71 5.61 5.96 5.61
CA PRO A 71 6.80 5.80 6.44
C PRO A 71 6.72 6.58 7.76
N THR A 72 7.42 6.08 8.77
CA THR A 72 7.59 6.77 10.05
C THR A 72 8.13 8.18 9.85
N GLN A 73 7.66 9.14 10.66
CA GLN A 73 8.18 10.51 10.67
C GLN A 73 9.29 10.70 11.72
N ASP A 74 9.63 9.64 12.46
CA ASP A 74 10.71 9.65 13.44
C ASP A 74 12.09 9.67 12.74
N PRO A 75 12.90 10.73 12.90
CA PRO A 75 14.19 10.85 12.24
C PRO A 75 15.20 9.77 12.68
N MET A 76 15.10 9.25 13.91
CA MET A 76 15.97 8.17 14.39
C MET A 76 15.66 6.88 13.66
N ILE A 77 14.37 6.55 13.51
CA ILE A 77 13.96 5.33 12.80
C ILE A 77 14.26 5.46 11.30
N ARG A 78 14.00 6.63 10.69
CA ARG A 78 14.38 6.90 9.29
C ARG A 78 15.89 6.74 9.07
N GLY A 79 16.71 7.33 9.95
CA GLY A 79 18.17 7.17 9.90
C GLY A 79 18.62 5.72 10.02
N MET A 80 17.95 4.93 10.86
CA MET A 80 18.24 3.50 11.02
C MET A 80 17.83 2.66 9.81
N LEU A 81 16.71 2.96 9.17
CA LEU A 81 16.17 2.22 8.02
C LEU A 81 16.74 2.67 6.67
N GLY A 82 17.26 3.89 6.59
CA GLY A 82 17.78 4.52 5.37
C GLY A 82 18.77 3.66 4.58
N PRO A 83 19.81 3.06 5.20
CA PRO A 83 20.77 2.22 4.48
C PRO A 83 20.15 1.03 3.76
N ALA A 84 19.03 0.50 4.26
CA ALA A 84 18.33 -0.63 3.65
C ALA A 84 17.34 -0.22 2.55
N ARG A 85 17.11 1.09 2.37
CA ARG A 85 16.23 1.70 1.35
C ARG A 85 14.83 1.06 1.32
N VAL A 86 14.29 0.71 2.48
CA VAL A 86 13.08 -0.13 2.59
C VAL A 86 11.85 0.51 1.95
N PHE A 87 11.66 1.82 2.12
CA PHE A 87 10.53 2.54 1.56
C PHE A 87 10.66 2.72 0.04
N GLU A 88 11.85 3.09 -0.44
CA GLU A 88 12.13 3.15 -1.87
C GLU A 88 11.93 1.80 -2.55
N ARG A 89 12.42 0.71 -1.95
CA ARG A 89 12.27 -0.64 -2.50
C ARG A 89 10.81 -1.05 -2.60
N GLU A 90 9.98 -0.71 -1.62
CA GLU A 90 8.55 -0.96 -1.67
C GLU A 90 7.87 -0.12 -2.76
N ALA A 91 8.19 1.17 -2.87
CA ALA A 91 7.66 2.03 -3.92
C ALA A 91 8.03 1.51 -5.32
N ARG A 92 9.32 1.21 -5.55
CA ARG A 92 9.79 0.63 -6.81
C ARG A 92 9.21 -0.73 -7.09
N PHE A 93 9.02 -1.58 -6.08
CA PHE A 93 8.35 -2.86 -6.26
C PHE A 93 6.96 -2.66 -6.86
N TYR A 94 6.14 -1.77 -6.30
CA TYR A 94 4.79 -1.55 -6.81
C TYR A 94 4.73 -0.80 -8.14
N VAL A 95 5.75 -0.01 -8.49
CA VAL A 95 5.85 0.67 -9.80
C VAL A 95 6.38 -0.26 -10.89
N GLU A 96 7.44 -1.01 -10.60
CA GLU A 96 8.26 -1.68 -11.62
C GLU A 96 7.97 -3.20 -11.70
N ILE A 97 7.70 -3.84 -10.57
CA ILE A 97 7.64 -5.31 -10.46
C ILE A 97 6.20 -5.82 -10.32
N ALA A 98 5.39 -5.22 -9.45
CA ALA A 98 4.03 -5.65 -9.18
C ALA A 98 3.13 -5.73 -10.44
N PRO A 99 3.23 -4.84 -11.44
CA PRO A 99 2.45 -4.96 -12.68
C PRO A 99 2.76 -6.23 -13.49
N GLN A 100 3.90 -6.88 -13.22
CA GLN A 100 4.32 -8.13 -13.86
C GLN A 100 3.87 -9.38 -13.09
N LEU A 101 3.22 -9.20 -11.93
CA LEU A 101 2.84 -10.27 -11.02
C LEU A 101 1.31 -10.39 -10.92
N SER A 102 0.81 -11.63 -10.83
CA SER A 102 -0.63 -11.93 -10.77
C SER A 102 -1.18 -12.17 -9.36
N VAL A 103 -0.33 -12.21 -8.34
CA VAL A 103 -0.69 -12.65 -6.97
C VAL A 103 -0.36 -11.61 -5.89
N VAL A 104 -0.27 -10.34 -6.27
CA VAL A 104 0.02 -9.21 -5.37
C VAL A 104 -1.18 -8.28 -5.25
N PRO A 105 -1.36 -7.57 -4.12
CA PRO A 105 -2.42 -6.57 -4.00
C PRO A 105 -2.28 -5.50 -5.08
N GLN A 106 -3.40 -5.04 -5.65
CA GLN A 106 -3.36 -3.92 -6.58
C GLN A 106 -2.87 -2.65 -5.86
N ALA A 107 -1.90 -1.95 -6.43
CA ALA A 107 -1.60 -0.58 -6.04
C ALA A 107 -2.56 0.38 -6.75
N TYR A 108 -3.33 1.13 -5.97
CA TYR A 108 -4.13 2.24 -6.51
C TYR A 108 -3.28 3.47 -6.78
N SER A 109 -2.18 3.68 -6.04
CA SER A 109 -1.23 4.75 -6.31
C SER A 109 0.08 4.51 -5.55
N VAL A 110 1.18 4.96 -6.15
CA VAL A 110 2.49 5.08 -5.51
C VAL A 110 2.92 6.53 -5.66
N SER A 111 3.03 7.26 -4.54
CA SER A 111 3.59 8.61 -4.51
C SER A 111 4.94 8.57 -3.81
N ALA A 112 5.98 9.04 -4.48
CA ALA A 112 7.37 8.95 -4.01
C ALA A 112 8.12 10.24 -4.31
N GLU A 113 8.68 10.86 -3.27
CA GLU A 113 9.65 11.93 -3.34
C GLU A 113 11.00 11.39 -2.86
N TYR A 114 11.83 10.90 -3.79
CA TYR A 114 13.06 10.19 -3.46
C TYR A 114 14.09 11.06 -2.72
N ASP A 115 14.13 12.37 -2.97
CA ASP A 115 15.07 13.30 -2.34
C ASP A 115 14.73 13.55 -0.86
N THR A 116 13.45 13.44 -0.49
CA THR A 116 12.95 13.73 0.87
C THR A 116 12.56 12.45 1.63
N ASP A 117 12.75 11.28 1.02
CA ASP A 117 12.36 9.97 1.53
C ASP A 117 10.88 9.93 1.96
N ASN A 118 10.02 10.68 1.26
CA ASN A 118 8.59 10.74 1.54
C ASN A 118 7.84 9.85 0.54
N TYR A 119 7.04 8.93 1.09
CA TYR A 119 6.28 7.98 0.29
C TYR A 119 4.86 7.87 0.83
N VAL A 120 3.91 7.69 -0.08
CA VAL A 120 2.57 7.24 0.25
C VAL A 120 2.19 6.15 -0.73
N LEU A 121 1.84 4.98 -0.20
CA LEU A 121 1.41 3.84 -0.99
C LEU A 121 -0.04 3.51 -0.67
N LEU A 122 -0.89 3.51 -1.69
CA LEU A 122 -2.30 3.14 -1.59
C LEU A 122 -2.52 1.78 -2.24
N LEU A 123 -2.98 0.80 -1.45
CA LEU A 123 -3.18 -0.58 -1.87
C LEU A 123 -4.63 -1.03 -1.71
N GLN A 124 -4.97 -2.06 -2.47
CA GLN A 124 -6.16 -2.88 -2.28
C GLN A 124 -6.24 -3.41 -0.84
N ASP A 125 -7.40 -3.25 -0.21
CA ASP A 125 -7.70 -3.93 1.04
C ASP A 125 -8.08 -5.39 0.81
N LEU A 126 -7.38 -6.29 1.50
CA LEU A 126 -7.64 -7.73 1.49
C LEU A 126 -8.34 -8.19 2.79
N GLY A 127 -9.06 -7.30 3.47
CA GLY A 127 -9.70 -7.58 4.77
C GLY A 127 -10.78 -8.65 4.73
N HIS A 128 -11.24 -9.05 3.55
CA HIS A 128 -12.11 -10.20 3.34
C HIS A 128 -11.40 -11.55 3.47
N LEU A 129 -10.05 -11.56 3.46
CA LEU A 129 -9.23 -12.75 3.68
C LEU A 129 -8.94 -12.92 5.18
N ARG A 130 -8.66 -14.17 5.57
CA ARG A 130 -8.24 -14.49 6.94
C ARG A 130 -6.77 -14.13 7.14
N VAL A 131 -6.48 -13.36 8.19
CA VAL A 131 -5.12 -13.08 8.67
C VAL A 131 -4.59 -14.30 9.43
N GLY A 132 -3.31 -14.65 9.21
CA GLY A 132 -2.62 -15.70 9.95
C GLY A 132 -2.20 -15.25 11.35
N ASP A 133 -2.06 -16.19 12.29
CA ASP A 133 -1.54 -15.91 13.62
C ASP A 133 -0.03 -16.17 13.65
N GLN A 134 0.78 -15.13 13.86
CA GLN A 134 2.23 -15.24 13.88
C GLN A 134 2.80 -15.95 15.12
N SER A 135 2.04 -16.00 16.22
CA SER A 135 2.46 -16.59 17.49
C SER A 135 2.14 -18.09 17.52
N VAL A 136 0.96 -18.47 17.03
CA VAL A 136 0.52 -19.88 16.95
C VAL A 136 1.03 -20.55 15.68
N GLY A 137 1.21 -19.80 14.61
CA GLY A 137 1.54 -20.30 13.28
C GLY A 137 0.31 -20.66 12.45
N VAL A 138 0.53 -21.45 11.40
CA VAL A 138 -0.52 -21.81 10.44
C VAL A 138 -0.64 -23.33 10.30
N ASN A 139 -1.81 -23.80 9.86
CA ASN A 139 -2.00 -25.23 9.55
C ASN A 139 -1.29 -25.63 8.24
N ALA A 140 -1.16 -26.93 8.00
CA ALA A 140 -0.47 -27.45 6.81
C ALA A 140 -1.08 -26.98 5.47
N LYS A 141 -2.40 -26.75 5.41
CA LYS A 141 -3.07 -26.27 4.20
C LYS A 141 -2.67 -24.83 3.88
N ASP A 142 -2.62 -23.97 4.89
CA ASP A 142 -2.18 -22.58 4.75
C ASP A 142 -0.70 -22.50 4.36
N ALA A 143 0.16 -23.29 5.01
CA ALA A 143 1.58 -23.39 4.65
C ALA A 143 1.77 -23.82 3.19
N MET A 144 1.02 -24.83 2.75
CA MET A 144 1.04 -25.29 1.36
C MET A 144 0.57 -24.21 0.38
N ASN A 145 -0.46 -23.44 0.73
CA ASN A 145 -0.91 -22.31 -0.10
C ASN A 145 0.17 -21.23 -0.21
N ALA A 146 0.80 -20.87 0.91
CA ALA A 146 1.90 -19.91 0.92
C ALA A 146 3.07 -20.37 0.04
N LEU A 147 3.49 -21.63 0.17
CA LEU A 147 4.56 -22.22 -0.65
C LEU A 147 4.24 -22.21 -2.14
N LYS A 148 3.00 -22.57 -2.52
CA LYS A 148 2.56 -22.51 -3.92
C LYS A 148 2.59 -21.08 -4.48
N THR A 149 2.19 -20.09 -3.69
CA THR A 149 2.25 -18.68 -4.10
C THR A 149 3.68 -18.21 -4.27
N VAL A 150 4.59 -18.52 -3.33
CA VAL A 150 6.02 -18.19 -3.45
C VAL A 150 6.64 -18.85 -4.67
N ALA A 151 6.35 -20.12 -4.93
CA ALA A 151 6.84 -20.82 -6.11
C ALA A 151 6.38 -20.15 -7.42
N ARG A 152 5.13 -19.69 -7.50
CA ARG A 152 4.62 -18.92 -8.65
C ARG A 152 5.37 -17.60 -8.83
N LEU A 153 5.54 -16.84 -7.74
CA LEU A 153 6.28 -15.58 -7.77
C LEU A 153 7.74 -15.76 -8.25
N HIS A 154 8.42 -16.82 -7.79
CA HIS A 154 9.77 -17.13 -8.23
C HIS A 154 9.83 -17.55 -9.70
N ALA A 155 8.85 -18.34 -10.15
CA ALA A 155 8.81 -18.85 -11.52
C ALA A 155 8.66 -17.73 -12.57
N GLU A 156 8.06 -16.60 -12.24
CA GLU A 156 7.95 -15.45 -13.17
C GLU A 156 9.30 -14.87 -13.59
N PHE A 157 10.33 -14.99 -12.74
CA PHE A 157 11.65 -14.41 -12.96
C PHE A 157 12.79 -15.43 -13.07
N TRP A 158 12.53 -16.70 -12.73
CA TRP A 158 13.54 -17.76 -12.82
C TRP A 158 13.99 -17.99 -14.26
N GLU A 159 15.30 -17.82 -14.54
CA GLU A 159 15.90 -17.93 -15.88
C GLU A 159 15.22 -17.06 -16.95
N SER A 160 14.50 -16.01 -16.53
CA SER A 160 13.86 -15.07 -17.44
C SER A 160 14.93 -14.22 -18.12
N SER A 161 14.82 -14.05 -19.44
CA SER A 161 15.71 -13.21 -20.24
C SER A 161 15.28 -11.74 -20.29
N ARG A 162 14.28 -11.36 -19.49
CA ARG A 162 13.75 -10.00 -19.40
C ARG A 162 14.71 -9.09 -18.64
#